data_AF-A0A7S0IUP8-F1
#
_entry.id   AF-A0A7S0IUP8-F1
#
_cell.length_a   1.000
_cell.length_b   1.000
_cell.length_c   1.000
_cell.angle_alpha   90.00
_cell.angle_beta   90.00
_cell.angle_gamma   90.00
#
_symmetry.space_group_name_H-M   'P 1'
#
loop_
_entity.id
_entity.type
_entity.pdbx_description
1 polymer ?
#
loop_
_entity_poly.entity_id
_entity_poly.type
_entity_poly.pdbx_seq_one_letter_code
_entity_poly.pdbx_strand_id
1 'polypeptide(L)'
;LSQFVAYAEPHHACGPIRNAAELAGMIVLVDRGPSSDECPIPHRYFSNKVLAVQDVGAVAVVMVNNKKNADLVYMGAVSGDVSAHINISSVFISKEQGDVFKQQ
;
A
#
# COMPACT_ATOMS: atom_id res chain seq x y z
N LEU A 1 4.81 18.66 2.73
CA LEU A 1 4.80 17.25 2.24
C LEU A 1 3.61 16.48 2.81
N SER A 2 3.26 16.62 4.09
CA SER A 2 2.06 16.01 4.70
C SER A 2 0.76 16.25 3.92
N GLN A 3 0.59 17.43 3.30
CA GLN A 3 -0.63 17.76 2.54
C GLN A 3 -0.90 16.90 1.30
N PHE A 4 0.05 16.06 0.86
CA PHE A 4 -0.09 15.21 -0.34
C PHE A 4 0.01 13.72 -0.01
N VAL A 5 -0.03 13.39 1.27
CA VAL A 5 0.09 12.02 1.76
C VAL A 5 -1.22 11.64 2.43
N ALA A 6 -1.80 10.52 2.02
CA ALA A 6 -3.04 9.99 2.60
C ALA A 6 -2.85 8.54 3.02
N TYR A 7 -3.68 8.06 3.96
CA TYR A 7 -3.61 6.68 4.44
C TYR A 7 -4.83 5.89 3.94
N ALA A 8 -4.57 4.69 3.40
CA ALA A 8 -5.65 3.84 2.91
C ALA A 8 -6.58 3.39 4.05
N GLU A 9 -7.88 3.26 3.76
CA GLU A 9 -8.84 2.57 4.63
C GLU A 9 -9.59 1.51 3.82
N PRO A 10 -9.42 0.20 4.09
CA PRO A 10 -8.57 -0.37 5.12
C PRO A 10 -7.09 -0.14 4.84
N HIS A 11 -6.31 0.07 5.90
CA HIS A 11 -4.86 0.37 5.83
C HIS A 11 -4.02 -0.66 5.11
N HIS A 12 -4.48 -1.90 5.01
CA HIS A 12 -3.80 -2.96 4.28
C HIS A 12 -4.17 -3.03 2.79
N ALA A 13 -5.11 -2.20 2.32
CA ALA A 13 -5.68 -2.26 0.97
C ALA A 13 -6.19 -3.67 0.60
N CYS A 14 -6.64 -4.43 1.59
CA CYS A 14 -7.17 -5.77 1.42
C CYS A 14 -8.68 -5.71 1.21
N GLY A 15 -9.09 -5.45 -0.04
CA GLY A 15 -10.50 -5.28 -0.42
C GLY A 15 -10.84 -3.84 -0.82
N PRO A 16 -12.13 -3.49 -0.88
CA PRO A 16 -12.57 -2.19 -1.35
C PRO A 16 -12.05 -1.05 -0.48
N ILE A 17 -11.46 -0.02 -1.12
CA ILE A 17 -11.07 1.22 -0.47
C ILE A 17 -12.32 2.02 -0.09
N ARG A 18 -12.39 2.46 1.17
CA ARG A 18 -13.52 3.17 1.78
C ARG A 18 -13.36 4.69 1.74
N ASN A 19 -12.14 5.20 1.62
CA ASN A 19 -11.83 6.63 1.58
C ASN A 19 -11.30 7.10 0.21
N ALA A 20 -11.84 6.54 -0.88
CA ALA A 20 -11.39 6.80 -2.25
C ALA A 20 -11.23 8.30 -2.60
N ALA A 21 -12.18 9.14 -2.17
CA ALA A 21 -12.14 10.58 -2.41
C ALA A 21 -10.93 11.28 -1.76
N GLU A 22 -10.42 10.76 -0.64
CA GLU A 22 -9.23 11.28 0.04
C GLU A 22 -7.94 10.80 -0.62
N LEU A 23 -7.97 9.68 -1.35
CA LEU A 23 -6.77 9.09 -1.97
C LEU A 23 -6.51 9.63 -3.38
N ALA A 24 -7.53 10.13 -4.07
CA ALA A 24 -7.40 10.61 -5.44
C ALA A 24 -6.41 11.77 -5.54
N GLY A 25 -5.37 11.61 -6.38
CA GLY A 25 -4.29 12.59 -6.56
C GLY A 25 -3.18 12.52 -5.50
N MET A 26 -3.27 11.61 -4.52
CA MET A 26 -2.37 11.56 -3.36
C MET A 26 -1.30 10.47 -3.48
N ILE A 27 -0.22 10.65 -2.71
CA ILE A 27 0.73 9.57 -2.39
C ILE A 27 0.12 8.79 -1.22
N VAL A 28 -0.16 7.51 -1.42
CA VAL A 28 -0.92 6.71 -0.44
C VAL A 28 0.00 5.82 0.37
N LEU A 29 -0.11 5.87 1.70
CA LEU A 29 0.46 4.88 2.59
C LEU A 29 -0.42 3.64 2.64
N VAL A 30 0.22 2.48 2.49
CA VAL A 30 -0.42 1.17 2.63
C VAL A 30 0.46 0.29 3.51
N ASP A 31 -0.15 -0.39 4.47
CA ASP A 31 0.55 -1.34 5.33
C ASP A 31 0.67 -2.71 4.66
N ARG A 32 1.91 -3.24 4.63
CA ARG A 32 2.26 -4.51 3.99
C ARG A 32 1.33 -5.67 4.36
N GLY A 33 1.10 -5.86 5.65
CA GLY A 33 0.41 -7.04 6.16
C GLY A 33 -1.09 -7.06 5.84
N PRO A 34 -1.84 -7.92 6.54
CA PRO A 34 -1.39 -9.15 7.17
C PRO A 34 -1.26 -10.29 6.13
N SER A 35 -0.63 -11.39 6.54
CA SER A 35 -0.60 -12.64 5.77
C SER A 35 -1.65 -13.64 6.25
N SER A 36 -2.68 -13.17 6.97
CA SER A 36 -3.77 -13.95 7.56
C SER A 36 -5.06 -13.84 6.72
N ASP A 37 -6.16 -14.42 7.20
CA ASP A 37 -7.47 -14.38 6.54
C ASP A 37 -8.10 -12.97 6.53
N GLU A 38 -7.58 -12.05 7.33
CA GLU A 38 -7.91 -10.62 7.26
C GLU A 38 -7.49 -10.00 5.91
N CYS A 39 -6.53 -10.62 5.23
CA CYS A 39 -6.12 -10.26 3.88
C CYS A 39 -6.03 -11.52 3.00
N PRO A 40 -7.17 -11.97 2.45
CA PRO A 40 -7.20 -13.19 1.65
C PRO A 40 -6.40 -13.04 0.35
N ILE A 41 -5.95 -14.16 -0.22
CA ILE A 41 -5.38 -14.18 -1.57
C ILE A 41 -6.47 -13.78 -2.58
N PRO A 42 -6.18 -12.94 -3.59
CA PRO A 42 -4.86 -12.41 -3.94
C PRO A 42 -4.47 -11.08 -3.26
N HIS A 43 -5.36 -10.48 -2.46
CA HIS A 43 -5.19 -9.12 -1.91
C HIS A 43 -3.97 -8.94 -0.97
N ARG A 44 -3.35 -10.03 -0.48
CA ARG A 44 -2.10 -9.96 0.30
C ARG A 44 -0.85 -9.68 -0.52
N TYR A 45 -0.90 -9.83 -1.85
CA TYR A 45 0.24 -9.54 -2.71
C TYR A 45 0.42 -8.02 -2.88
N PHE A 46 1.67 -7.59 -2.96
CA PHE A 46 2.00 -6.16 -3.10
C PHE A 46 1.33 -5.53 -4.31
N SER A 47 1.36 -6.22 -5.46
CA SER A 47 0.77 -5.72 -6.70
C SER A 47 -0.74 -5.49 -6.57
N ASN A 48 -1.47 -6.39 -5.90
CA ASN A 48 -2.90 -6.21 -5.63
C ASN A 48 -3.19 -5.00 -4.73
N LYS A 49 -2.36 -4.77 -3.71
CA LYS A 49 -2.48 -3.61 -2.82
C LYS A 49 -2.26 -2.30 -3.56
N VAL A 50 -1.24 -2.25 -4.42
CA VAL A 50 -0.91 -1.08 -5.24
C VAL A 50 -2.01 -0.81 -6.26
N LEU A 51 -2.50 -1.84 -6.94
CA LEU A 51 -3.60 -1.69 -7.90
C LEU A 51 -4.88 -1.18 -7.23
N ALA A 52 -5.23 -1.68 -6.05
CA ALA A 52 -6.43 -1.25 -5.33
C ALA A 52 -6.45 0.27 -5.03
N VAL A 53 -5.30 0.86 -4.71
CA VAL A 53 -5.21 2.32 -4.47
C VAL A 53 -5.03 3.10 -5.77
N GLN A 54 -4.39 2.53 -6.79
CA GLN A 54 -4.34 3.11 -8.14
C GLN A 54 -5.75 3.28 -8.71
N ASP A 55 -6.61 2.27 -8.56
CA ASP A 55 -7.96 2.26 -9.14
C ASP A 55 -8.88 3.34 -8.54
N VAL A 56 -8.51 3.90 -7.39
CA VAL A 56 -9.19 5.06 -6.78
C VAL A 56 -8.46 6.39 -7.00
N GLY A 57 -7.45 6.41 -7.87
CA GLY A 57 -6.79 7.62 -8.35
C GLY A 57 -5.54 8.04 -7.58
N ALA A 58 -4.96 7.19 -6.74
CA ALA A 58 -3.65 7.46 -6.14
C ALA A 58 -2.57 7.67 -7.22
N VAL A 59 -1.59 8.53 -6.96
CA VAL A 59 -0.49 8.81 -7.92
C VAL A 59 0.81 8.09 -7.57
N ALA A 60 0.95 7.61 -6.34
CA ALA A 60 2.04 6.75 -5.90
C ALA A 60 1.66 5.99 -4.62
N VAL A 61 2.40 4.93 -4.32
CA VAL A 61 2.23 4.13 -3.10
C VAL A 61 3.53 4.08 -2.28
N VAL A 62 3.39 4.30 -0.99
CA VAL A 62 4.42 4.05 0.01
C VAL A 62 3.97 2.84 0.83
N MET A 63 4.56 1.68 0.53
CA MET A 63 4.30 0.44 1.24
C MET A 63 5.12 0.41 2.54
N VAL A 64 4.42 0.38 3.68
CA VAL A 64 5.01 0.41 5.02
C VAL A 64 5.21 -1.02 5.52
N ASN A 65 6.44 -1.34 5.94
CA ASN A 65 6.71 -2.63 6.58
C ASN A 65 5.91 -2.78 7.88
N ASN A 66 5.41 -3.99 8.14
CA ASN A 66 4.66 -4.29 9.37
C ASN A 66 5.54 -4.89 10.49
N LYS A 67 6.85 -4.98 10.27
CA LYS A 67 7.83 -5.51 11.23
C LYS A 67 8.84 -4.45 11.63
N LYS A 68 8.98 -4.21 12.93
CA LYS A 68 9.96 -3.29 13.51
C LYS A 68 11.38 -3.85 13.32
N ASN A 69 12.35 -3.00 13.02
CA ASN A 69 13.78 -3.36 12.82
C ASN A 69 13.99 -4.51 11.81
N ALA A 70 13.10 -4.65 10.83
CA ALA A 70 13.22 -5.66 9.79
C ALA A 70 13.79 -5.05 8.51
N ASP A 71 14.59 -5.83 7.80
CA ASP A 71 15.11 -5.46 6.49
C ASP A 71 13.96 -5.17 5.50
N LEU A 72 14.25 -4.27 4.55
CA LEU A 72 13.37 -4.04 3.42
C LEU A 72 13.33 -5.30 2.54
N VAL A 73 12.19 -5.54 1.93
CA VAL A 73 11.99 -6.69 1.04
C VAL A 73 11.68 -6.22 -0.37
N TYR A 74 11.99 -7.06 -1.36
CA TYR A 74 11.53 -6.84 -2.73
C TYR A 74 10.01 -6.98 -2.79
N MET A 75 9.34 -5.99 -3.40
CA MET A 75 7.93 -6.06 -3.77
C MET A 75 7.77 -6.87 -5.06
N GLY A 76 8.21 -8.13 -5.03
CA GLY A 76 8.25 -9.00 -6.20
C GLY A 76 6.87 -9.41 -6.66
N ALA A 77 6.73 -9.56 -7.99
CA ALA A 77 5.56 -10.17 -8.60
C ALA A 77 5.48 -11.67 -8.30
N VAL A 78 4.27 -12.21 -8.28
CA VAL A 78 4.02 -13.67 -8.18
C VAL A 78 3.30 -14.16 -9.44
N SER A 79 3.36 -15.47 -9.72
CA SER A 79 2.68 -16.04 -10.90
C SER A 79 1.18 -15.75 -10.85
N GLY A 80 0.65 -15.17 -11.94
CA GLY A 80 -0.76 -14.80 -12.04
C GLY A 80 -1.15 -13.54 -11.26
N ASP A 81 -0.18 -12.72 -10.87
CA ASP A 81 -0.46 -11.44 -10.23
C ASP A 81 -0.90 -10.33 -11.21
N VAL A 82 -1.16 -9.14 -10.67
CA VAL A 82 -1.65 -7.98 -11.40
C VAL A 82 -0.57 -6.93 -11.67
N SER A 83 0.71 -7.27 -11.50
CA SER A 83 1.81 -6.30 -11.58
C SER A 83 1.90 -5.59 -12.93
N ALA A 84 1.55 -6.27 -14.03
CA ALA A 84 1.51 -5.70 -15.37
C ALA A 84 0.46 -4.58 -15.57
N HIS A 85 -0.46 -4.39 -14.62
CA HIS A 85 -1.49 -3.34 -14.66
C HIS A 85 -1.15 -2.11 -13.80
N ILE A 86 -0.01 -2.13 -13.11
CA ILE A 86 0.42 -1.02 -12.27
C ILE A 86 1.15 0.02 -13.11
N ASN A 87 0.63 1.24 -13.08
CA ASN A 87 1.12 2.40 -13.81
C ASN A 87 1.59 3.54 -12.88
N ILE A 88 1.51 3.34 -11.55
CA ILE A 88 1.97 4.30 -10.54
C ILE A 88 3.23 3.80 -9.83
N SER A 89 4.07 4.73 -9.41
CA SER A 89 5.28 4.43 -8.64
C SER A 89 4.93 3.82 -7.29
N SER A 90 5.67 2.80 -6.87
CA SER A 90 5.56 2.23 -5.52
C SER A 90 6.94 2.05 -4.89
N VAL A 91 7.06 2.39 -3.60
CA VAL A 91 8.31 2.25 -2.83
C VAL A 91 8.03 1.56 -1.50
N PHE A 92 9.00 0.81 -0.98
CA PHE A 92 8.90 0.10 0.29
C PHE A 92 9.75 0.80 1.35
N ILE A 93 9.17 1.09 2.51
CA ILE A 93 9.84 1.79 3.62
C ILE A 93 9.78 0.99 4.92
N SER A 94 10.62 1.36 5.89
CA SER A 94 10.62 0.72 7.20
C SER A 94 9.34 1.04 7.98
N LYS A 95 9.05 0.23 9.01
CA LYS A 95 7.93 0.49 9.92
C LYS A 95 8.07 1.84 10.60
N GLU A 96 9.27 2.15 11.08
CA GLU A 96 9.58 3.35 11.85
C GLU A 96 9.36 4.62 11.02
N GLN A 97 9.76 4.61 9.75
CA GLN A 97 9.49 5.72 8.83
C GLN A 97 7.99 5.87 8.56
N GLY A 98 7.27 4.75 8.36
CA GLY A 98 5.83 4.79 8.16
C GLY A 98 5.08 5.31 9.38
N ASP A 99 5.51 4.94 10.59
CA ASP A 99 4.94 5.43 11.84
C ASP A 99 5.12 6.96 11.98
N VAL A 100 6.23 7.53 11.48
CA VAL A 100 6.43 9.00 11.43
C VAL A 100 5.48 9.68 10.46
N PHE A 101 5.21 9.08 9.29
CA PHE A 101 4.27 9.67 8.33
C PHE A 101 2.82 9.64 8.83
N LYS A 102 2.43 8.62 9.59
CA LYS A 102 1.07 8.46 10.13
C LYS A 102 0.74 9.39 11.31
N GLN A 103 1.74 10.05 11.88
CA GLN A 103 1.57 10.98 13.01
C GLN A 103 1.37 12.44 12.56
N GLN A 104 1.44 12.72 11.25
CA GLN A 104 1.22 14.05 10.67
C GLN A 104 -0.24 14.21 10.25
#